data_AF-A0A6M0FPY3-F1
#
_entry.id   AF-A0A6M0FPY3-F1
#
_cell.length_a   1.000
_cell.length_b   1.000
_cell.length_c   1.000
_cell.angle_alpha   90.00
_cell.angle_beta   90.00
_cell.angle_gamma   90.00
#
_symmetry.space_group_name_H-M   'P 1'
#
loop_
_entity.id
_entity.type
_entity.pdbx_description
1 polymer ?
#
loop_
_entity_poly.entity_id
_entity_poly.type
_entity_poly.pdbx_seq_one_letter_code
_entity_poly.pdbx_strand_id
1 'polypeptide(L)'
;MAVKDINTKFENVRCIVFLRSDIYDQLQFFDKDKLRGDEESILWTQETLPELILARARISTMNHQMSLDDFLSVYFPSRIKGIAASKFILSHTLMRPRDAIQLCNLCTDLARRESLEVISEECVLKALDVYSSWKLNDLIGEYTINYPFLNDLLILFSNTSYVIPRKRIKLIYGRVEEILKDRYPDYIPSLYIDSILNILYGVGFLGIERNRSTFYYYENPGTVEVSDKFFVIHPAFRYALKSTSSVNIQPYHSDSDVRQQSRYLSEITRRRSPVRNTFERSRSGSKELTRWIRRFNQLLVSLKAVRELPSEVLSEIGQELSEIASEFEMLMDSKRIDRDQLQLNIVGANRYLLDLSTNLENNGYININSTVSYQIREIIEMSGDIRDVFYYDW
;
A
#
# COMPACT_ATOMS: atom_id res chain seq x y z
N MET A 1 0.48 49.43 -6.22
CA MET A 1 -0.53 49.02 -7.21
C MET A 1 -0.77 47.55 -7.03
N ALA A 2 -2.01 47.13 -6.82
CA ALA A 2 -2.37 45.73 -6.81
C ALA A 2 -2.27 45.16 -8.22
N VAL A 3 -2.09 43.84 -8.36
CA VAL A 3 -2.04 43.16 -9.67
C VAL A 3 -3.28 43.43 -10.51
N LYS A 4 -4.46 43.52 -9.86
CA LYS A 4 -5.72 43.91 -10.50
C LYS A 4 -5.63 45.27 -11.19
N ASP A 5 -5.00 46.24 -10.54
CA ASP A 5 -4.82 47.60 -11.08
C ASP A 5 -3.91 47.61 -12.33
N ILE A 6 -2.91 46.70 -12.38
CA ILE A 6 -2.02 46.58 -13.55
C ILE A 6 -2.83 46.13 -14.78
N ASN A 7 -3.68 45.12 -14.61
CA ASN A 7 -4.49 44.56 -15.69
C ASN A 7 -5.55 45.52 -16.22
N THR A 8 -6.01 46.47 -15.39
CA THR A 8 -6.96 47.51 -15.81
C THR A 8 -6.24 48.72 -16.44
N LYS A 9 -5.02 49.04 -15.99
CA LYS A 9 -4.32 50.27 -16.38
C LYS A 9 -3.47 50.14 -17.64
N PHE A 10 -3.02 48.93 -17.99
CA PHE A 10 -2.16 48.69 -19.14
C PHE A 10 -2.82 47.72 -20.12
N GLU A 11 -3.13 48.16 -21.33
CA GLU A 11 -3.85 47.36 -22.33
C GLU A 11 -3.04 46.14 -22.84
N ASN A 12 -1.72 46.27 -22.89
CA ASN A 12 -0.82 45.25 -23.45
C ASN A 12 -0.09 44.42 -22.39
N VAL A 13 -0.51 44.50 -21.12
CA VAL A 13 0.11 43.75 -20.02
C VAL A 13 -0.95 42.97 -19.28
N ARG A 14 -0.73 41.65 -19.17
CA ARG A 14 -1.52 40.76 -18.32
C ARG A 14 -0.62 40.19 -17.24
N CYS A 15 -0.93 40.50 -15.99
CA CYS A 15 -0.28 40.00 -14.80
C CYS A 15 -1.20 38.98 -14.13
N ILE A 16 -0.67 37.78 -13.90
CA ILE A 16 -1.34 36.67 -13.21
C ILE A 16 -0.46 36.30 -12.01
N VAL A 17 -1.08 36.19 -10.83
CA VAL A 17 -0.38 35.78 -9.61
C VAL A 17 -0.73 34.34 -9.31
N PHE A 18 0.29 33.51 -9.16
CA PHE A 18 0.15 32.16 -8.62
C PHE A 18 0.55 32.20 -7.16
N LEU A 19 -0.38 31.79 -6.29
CA LEU A 19 -0.15 31.66 -4.87
C LEU A 19 -0.52 30.25 -4.43
N ARG A 20 0.26 29.69 -3.51
CA ARG A 20 -0.12 28.43 -2.88
C ARG A 20 -1.36 28.65 -1.99
N SER A 21 -2.23 27.65 -1.93
CA SER A 21 -3.46 27.71 -1.12
C SER A 21 -3.17 27.93 0.36
N ASP A 22 -2.18 27.24 0.92
CA ASP A 22 -1.80 27.38 2.33
C ASP A 22 -1.36 28.81 2.70
N ILE A 23 -0.58 29.47 1.83
CA ILE A 23 -0.21 30.87 2.01
C ILE A 23 -1.46 31.75 1.88
N TYR A 24 -2.29 31.52 0.85
CA TYR A 24 -3.51 32.30 0.62
C TYR A 24 -4.49 32.22 1.79
N ASP A 25 -4.63 31.04 2.39
CA ASP A 25 -5.53 30.79 3.52
C ASP A 25 -5.07 31.49 4.80
N GLN A 26 -3.76 31.65 5.00
CA GLN A 26 -3.17 32.39 6.12
C GLN A 26 -3.31 33.92 6.00
N LEU A 27 -3.51 34.45 4.79
CA LEU A 27 -3.66 35.88 4.59
C LEU A 27 -4.99 36.38 5.16
N GLN A 28 -4.91 37.18 6.23
CA GLN A 28 -6.04 37.91 6.80
C GLN A 28 -6.01 39.38 6.36
N PHE A 29 -6.97 39.79 5.53
CA PHE A 29 -7.11 41.18 5.10
C PHE A 29 -8.58 41.53 4.85
N PHE A 30 -8.90 42.82 5.01
CA PHE A 30 -10.27 43.37 5.14
C PHE A 30 -11.20 43.16 3.94
N ASP A 31 -10.68 42.68 2.80
CA ASP A 31 -11.39 42.57 1.52
C ASP A 31 -11.18 41.22 0.81
N LYS A 32 -10.78 40.15 1.53
CA LYS A 32 -10.55 38.81 0.94
C LYS A 32 -11.76 38.32 0.13
N ASP A 33 -12.96 38.56 0.61
CA ASP A 33 -14.20 38.16 -0.08
C ASP A 33 -14.42 38.88 -1.43
N LYS A 34 -13.87 40.09 -1.61
CA LYS A 34 -13.97 40.84 -2.88
C LYS A 34 -13.07 40.28 -3.98
N LEU A 35 -12.08 39.45 -3.64
CA LEU A 35 -11.18 38.82 -4.59
C LEU A 35 -11.71 37.46 -5.10
N ARG A 36 -12.77 36.90 -4.51
CA ARG A 36 -13.32 35.59 -4.88
C ARG A 36 -13.79 35.48 -6.34
N GLY A 37 -14.13 36.60 -6.98
CA GLY A 37 -14.52 36.63 -8.40
C GLY A 37 -13.34 36.71 -9.37
N ASP A 38 -12.14 37.00 -8.86
CA ASP A 38 -10.90 37.14 -9.65
C ASP A 38 -9.88 36.02 -9.32
N GLU A 39 -10.24 35.08 -8.43
CA GLU A 39 -9.42 33.94 -8.05
C GLU A 39 -9.89 32.67 -8.75
N GLU A 40 -8.93 31.82 -9.14
CA GLU A 40 -9.22 30.50 -9.68
C GLU A 40 -8.35 29.48 -8.95
N SER A 41 -8.99 28.46 -8.38
CA SER A 41 -8.28 27.40 -7.66
C SER A 41 -7.89 26.28 -8.62
N ILE A 42 -6.59 26.02 -8.71
CA ILE A 42 -6.07 24.88 -9.48
C ILE A 42 -6.18 23.63 -8.63
N LEU A 43 -7.11 22.74 -8.99
CA LEU A 43 -7.33 21.46 -8.31
C LEU A 43 -6.76 20.30 -9.15
N TRP A 44 -5.91 19.50 -8.52
CA TRP A 44 -5.34 18.29 -9.10
C TRP A 44 -6.12 17.08 -8.63
N THR A 45 -6.74 16.38 -9.57
CA THR A 45 -7.53 15.17 -9.31
C THR A 45 -6.93 13.99 -10.05
N GLN A 46 -7.48 12.79 -9.82
CA GLN A 46 -7.06 11.58 -10.52
C GLN A 46 -7.30 11.69 -12.04
N GLU A 47 -8.21 12.58 -12.45
CA GLU A 47 -8.57 12.85 -13.85
C GLU A 47 -7.72 13.97 -14.46
N THR A 48 -7.44 15.06 -13.72
CA THR A 48 -6.72 16.23 -14.29
C THR A 48 -5.20 16.08 -14.24
N LEU A 49 -4.67 15.33 -13.28
CA LEU A 49 -3.23 15.15 -13.11
C LEU A 49 -2.58 14.34 -14.26
N PRO A 50 -3.20 13.26 -14.79
CA PRO A 50 -2.73 12.60 -16.01
C PRO A 50 -2.61 13.52 -17.22
N GLU A 51 -3.56 14.44 -17.42
CA GLU A 51 -3.54 15.38 -18.54
C GLU A 51 -2.31 16.31 -18.51
N LEU A 52 -1.87 16.70 -17.30
CA LEU A 52 -0.63 17.47 -17.14
C LEU A 52 0.61 16.64 -17.49
N ILE A 53 0.63 15.36 -17.12
CA ILE A 53 1.73 14.45 -17.48
C ILE A 53 1.75 14.26 -19.00
N LEU A 54 0.59 14.04 -19.62
CA LEU A 54 0.43 13.94 -21.06
C LEU A 54 0.93 15.19 -21.78
N ALA A 55 0.57 16.40 -21.29
CA ALA A 55 1.03 17.64 -21.87
C ALA A 55 2.57 17.70 -21.93
N ARG A 56 3.27 17.21 -20.91
CA ARG A 56 4.74 17.12 -20.92
C ARG A 56 5.27 16.01 -21.82
N ALA A 57 4.58 14.87 -21.87
CA ALA A 57 4.94 13.77 -22.76
C ALA A 57 4.85 14.18 -24.23
N ARG A 58 3.80 14.90 -24.64
CA ARG A 58 3.62 15.44 -26.00
C ARG A 58 4.80 16.31 -26.44
N ILE A 59 5.29 17.18 -25.56
CA ILE A 59 6.47 18.01 -25.83
C ILE A 59 7.73 17.15 -25.92
N SER A 60 7.91 16.21 -24.99
CA SER A 60 9.11 15.36 -24.93
C SER A 60 9.23 14.40 -26.11
N THR A 61 8.10 13.97 -26.67
CA THR A 61 8.00 13.02 -27.79
C THR A 61 7.80 13.71 -29.15
N MET A 62 7.61 15.03 -29.16
CA MET A 62 7.20 15.82 -30.34
C MET A 62 5.89 15.32 -30.99
N ASN A 63 5.09 14.52 -30.29
CA ASN A 63 3.79 14.04 -30.76
C ASN A 63 2.66 14.82 -30.10
N HIS A 64 2.29 15.95 -30.68
CA HIS A 64 1.25 16.83 -30.13
C HIS A 64 -0.18 16.26 -30.20
N GLN A 65 -0.40 15.20 -30.99
CA GLN A 65 -1.73 14.59 -31.18
C GLN A 65 -1.97 13.36 -30.30
N MET A 66 -0.95 12.89 -29.57
CA MET A 66 -1.02 11.74 -28.66
C MET A 66 -2.17 11.89 -27.65
N SER A 67 -3.07 10.93 -27.57
CA SER A 67 -4.11 10.89 -26.53
C SER A 67 -3.55 10.36 -25.21
N LEU A 68 -4.30 10.51 -24.11
CA LEU A 68 -3.91 9.95 -22.81
C LEU A 68 -3.82 8.42 -22.85
N ASP A 69 -4.77 7.77 -23.52
CA ASP A 69 -4.81 6.32 -23.66
C ASP A 69 -3.63 5.80 -24.49
N ASP A 70 -3.27 6.51 -25.57
CA ASP A 70 -2.07 6.20 -26.36
C ASP A 70 -0.81 6.33 -25.49
N PHE A 71 -0.67 7.43 -24.74
CA PHE A 71 0.48 7.66 -23.87
C PHE A 71 0.64 6.53 -22.83
N LEU A 72 -0.45 6.18 -22.14
CA LEU A 72 -0.41 5.14 -21.11
C LEU A 72 -0.15 3.75 -21.71
N SER A 73 -0.79 3.41 -22.83
CA SER A 73 -0.63 2.09 -23.45
C SER A 73 0.71 1.88 -24.15
N VAL A 74 1.32 2.95 -24.67
CA VAL A 74 2.61 2.89 -25.38
C VAL A 74 3.79 2.85 -24.41
N TYR A 75 3.77 3.65 -23.34
CA TYR A 75 4.96 3.84 -22.50
C TYR A 75 4.91 3.15 -21.14
N PHE A 76 3.72 2.76 -20.66
CA PHE A 76 3.54 2.15 -19.35
C PHE A 76 2.92 0.75 -19.46
N PRO A 77 3.12 -0.14 -18.47
CA PRO A 77 2.40 -1.40 -18.45
C PRO A 77 0.91 -1.11 -18.19
N SER A 78 0.01 -1.99 -18.63
CA SER A 78 -1.42 -1.79 -18.40
C SER A 78 -1.79 -1.83 -16.91
N ARG A 79 -1.07 -2.66 -16.13
CA ARG A 79 -1.25 -2.83 -14.69
C ARG A 79 0.07 -2.95 -13.95
N ILE A 80 0.06 -2.52 -12.69
CA ILE A 80 1.15 -2.65 -11.72
C ILE A 80 0.51 -3.18 -10.44
N LYS A 81 0.98 -4.32 -9.94
CA LYS A 81 0.39 -5.06 -8.82
C LYS A 81 -1.13 -5.22 -8.97
N GLY A 82 -1.58 -5.53 -10.18
CA GLY A 82 -3.00 -5.68 -10.51
C GLY A 82 -3.81 -4.39 -10.61
N ILE A 83 -3.25 -3.22 -10.32
CA ILE A 83 -3.90 -1.90 -10.39
C ILE A 83 -3.55 -1.22 -11.72
N ALA A 84 -4.48 -0.48 -12.33
CA ALA A 84 -4.17 0.31 -13.53
C ALA A 84 -2.96 1.23 -13.29
N ALA A 85 -1.99 1.25 -14.21
CA ALA A 85 -0.71 1.89 -13.97
C ALA A 85 -0.81 3.39 -13.63
N SER A 86 -1.69 4.13 -14.29
CA SER A 86 -1.95 5.54 -13.97
C SER A 86 -2.38 5.71 -12.52
N LYS A 87 -3.42 4.98 -12.08
CA LYS A 87 -3.91 5.00 -10.70
C LYS A 87 -2.85 4.57 -9.70
N PHE A 88 -2.05 3.55 -10.04
CA PHE A 88 -0.96 3.09 -9.19
C PHE A 88 0.12 4.17 -9.02
N ILE A 89 0.55 4.82 -10.10
CA ILE A 89 1.56 5.88 -10.04
C ILE A 89 1.03 7.06 -9.22
N LEU A 90 -0.18 7.53 -9.51
CA LEU A 90 -0.74 8.69 -8.82
C LEU A 90 -0.97 8.45 -7.32
N SER A 91 -1.35 7.23 -6.91
CA SER A 91 -1.53 6.92 -5.49
C SER A 91 -0.23 6.98 -4.68
N HIS A 92 0.93 6.92 -5.34
CA HIS A 92 2.24 7.12 -4.73
C HIS A 92 2.70 8.59 -4.75
N THR A 93 1.83 9.52 -5.13
CA THR A 93 2.10 10.96 -5.12
C THR A 93 1.17 11.66 -4.13
N LEU A 94 1.57 12.81 -3.59
CA LEU A 94 0.68 13.63 -2.75
C LEU A 94 -0.33 14.44 -3.59
N MET A 95 -0.73 13.91 -4.76
CA MET A 95 -1.56 14.58 -5.78
C MET A 95 -0.99 15.94 -6.24
N ARG A 96 0.34 16.07 -6.25
CA ARG A 96 1.05 17.27 -6.72
C ARG A 96 1.66 17.01 -8.10
N PRO A 97 1.52 17.94 -9.08
CA PRO A 97 2.14 17.82 -10.41
C PRO A 97 3.62 17.48 -10.39
N ARG A 98 4.38 18.16 -9.52
CA ARG A 98 5.82 17.94 -9.40
C ARG A 98 6.14 16.50 -9.00
N ASP A 99 5.40 15.95 -8.05
CA ASP A 99 5.60 14.60 -7.54
C ASP A 99 5.32 13.55 -8.63
N ALA A 100 4.22 13.71 -9.36
CA ALA A 100 3.88 12.82 -10.47
C ALA A 100 4.90 12.87 -11.61
N ILE A 101 5.34 14.08 -12.01
CA ILE A 101 6.40 14.25 -13.02
C ILE A 101 7.70 13.60 -12.57
N GLN A 102 8.09 13.81 -11.31
CA GLN A 102 9.35 13.29 -10.77
C GLN A 102 9.34 11.76 -10.75
N LEU A 103 8.24 11.14 -10.35
CA LEU A 103 8.08 9.69 -10.39
C LEU A 103 8.10 9.15 -11.83
N CYS A 104 7.35 9.75 -12.75
CA CYS A 104 7.36 9.35 -14.17
C CYS A 104 8.75 9.45 -14.79
N ASN A 105 9.47 10.55 -14.56
CA ASN A 105 10.83 10.73 -15.07
C ASN A 105 11.78 9.66 -14.54
N LEU A 106 11.66 9.31 -13.26
CA LEU A 106 12.49 8.27 -12.66
C LEU A 106 12.20 6.88 -13.27
N CYS A 107 10.93 6.56 -13.52
CA CYS A 107 10.54 5.35 -14.24
C CYS A 107 11.15 5.33 -15.66
N THR A 108 11.08 6.45 -16.37
CA THR A 108 11.68 6.59 -17.72
C THR A 108 13.20 6.45 -17.68
N ASP A 109 13.87 7.05 -16.70
CA ASP A 109 15.33 6.97 -16.58
C ASP A 109 15.80 5.53 -16.28
N LEU A 110 15.05 4.79 -15.45
CA LEU A 110 15.34 3.37 -15.19
C LEU A 110 15.09 2.51 -16.43
N ALA A 111 13.97 2.69 -17.13
CA ALA A 111 13.70 1.97 -18.38
C ALA A 111 14.80 2.24 -19.43
N ARG A 112 15.26 3.49 -19.54
CA ARG A 112 16.36 3.87 -20.44
C ARG A 112 17.67 3.17 -20.06
N ARG A 113 18.01 3.07 -18.77
CA ARG A 113 19.23 2.38 -18.30
C ARG A 113 19.20 0.89 -18.64
N GLU A 114 18.02 0.27 -18.55
CA GLU A 114 17.78 -1.13 -18.92
C GLU A 114 17.57 -1.31 -20.44
N SER A 115 17.72 -0.25 -21.24
CA SER A 115 17.49 -0.25 -22.70
C SER A 115 16.10 -0.77 -23.11
N LEU A 116 15.08 -0.50 -22.28
CA LEU A 116 13.70 -0.87 -22.55
C LEU A 116 12.97 0.25 -23.31
N GLU A 117 12.18 -0.14 -24.31
CA GLU A 117 11.31 0.78 -25.06
C GLU A 117 10.05 1.16 -24.29
N VAL A 118 9.58 0.24 -23.42
CA VAL A 118 8.39 0.39 -22.59
C VAL A 118 8.80 0.27 -21.12
N ILE A 119 8.27 1.15 -20.26
CA ILE A 119 8.50 1.05 -18.81
C ILE A 119 7.90 -0.27 -18.34
N SER A 120 8.69 -1.12 -17.69
CA SER A 120 8.20 -2.35 -17.09
C SER A 120 7.64 -2.11 -15.69
N GLU A 121 6.85 -3.05 -15.18
CA GLU A 121 6.40 -3.04 -13.78
C GLU A 121 7.60 -2.97 -12.80
N GLU A 122 8.65 -3.74 -13.06
CA GLU A 122 9.86 -3.75 -12.26
C GLU A 122 10.56 -2.38 -12.22
N CYS A 123 10.59 -1.66 -13.35
CA CYS A 123 11.11 -0.29 -13.39
C CYS A 123 10.33 0.64 -12.45
N VAL A 124 9.00 0.53 -12.42
CA VAL A 124 8.18 1.36 -11.51
C VAL A 124 8.43 1.01 -10.05
N LEU A 125 8.56 -0.27 -9.72
CA LEU A 125 8.84 -0.70 -8.34
C LEU A 125 10.22 -0.22 -7.87
N LYS A 126 11.26 -0.36 -8.71
CA LYS A 126 12.60 0.20 -8.44
C LYS A 126 12.59 1.73 -8.35
N ALA A 127 11.77 2.40 -9.16
CA ALA A 127 11.61 3.85 -9.07
C ALA A 127 11.05 4.26 -7.71
N LEU A 128 10.07 3.50 -7.18
CA LEU A 128 9.48 3.79 -5.87
C LEU A 128 10.48 3.69 -4.71
N ASP A 129 11.45 2.78 -4.75
CA ASP A 129 12.50 2.68 -3.72
C ASP A 129 13.27 4.01 -3.58
N VAL A 130 13.63 4.61 -4.72
CA VAL A 130 14.39 5.87 -4.77
C VAL A 130 13.48 7.06 -4.53
N TYR A 131 12.36 7.15 -5.25
CA TYR A 131 11.41 8.26 -5.14
C TYR A 131 10.84 8.39 -3.73
N SER A 132 10.48 7.29 -3.09
CA SER A 132 9.93 7.32 -1.74
C SER A 132 10.93 7.90 -0.74
N SER A 133 12.22 7.56 -0.91
CA SER A 133 13.29 8.09 -0.07
C SER A 133 13.48 9.60 -0.28
N TRP A 134 13.43 10.06 -1.53
CA TRP A 134 13.44 11.50 -1.85
C TRP A 134 12.25 12.22 -1.23
N LYS A 135 11.04 11.66 -1.37
CA LYS A 135 9.84 12.28 -0.80
C LYS A 135 9.85 12.35 0.72
N LEU A 136 10.36 11.32 1.39
CA LEU A 136 10.50 11.33 2.84
C LEU A 136 11.46 12.44 3.30
N ASN A 137 12.59 12.59 2.62
CA ASN A 137 13.56 13.65 2.90
C ASN A 137 13.02 15.04 2.56
N ASP A 138 12.31 15.20 1.45
CA ASP A 138 11.62 16.44 1.08
C ASP A 138 10.63 16.85 2.17
N LEU A 139 9.84 15.90 2.68
CA LEU A 139 8.85 16.14 3.75
C LEU A 139 9.55 16.60 5.04
N ILE A 140 10.62 15.92 5.43
CA ILE A 140 11.42 16.31 6.61
C ILE A 140 11.96 17.72 6.40
N GLY A 141 12.56 18.01 5.25
CA GLY A 141 13.13 19.32 4.92
C GLY A 141 12.09 20.45 4.91
N GLU A 142 10.91 20.20 4.31
CA GLU A 142 9.80 21.16 4.22
C GLU A 142 9.32 21.61 5.61
N TYR A 143 9.32 20.70 6.59
CA TYR A 143 8.78 20.95 7.92
C TYR A 143 9.82 21.06 9.04
N THR A 144 11.13 21.00 8.74
CA THR A 144 12.20 20.98 9.77
C THR A 144 12.15 22.18 10.71
N ILE A 145 11.78 23.37 10.21
CA ILE A 145 11.71 24.59 11.03
C ILE A 145 10.54 24.52 12.02
N ASN A 146 9.38 24.06 11.56
CA ASN A 146 8.16 24.01 12.37
C ASN A 146 8.15 22.79 13.31
N TYR A 147 8.69 21.67 12.84
CA TYR A 147 8.67 20.36 13.51
C TYR A 147 10.06 19.71 13.45
N PRO A 148 11.06 20.20 14.22
CA PRO A 148 12.43 19.67 14.17
C PRO A 148 12.55 18.21 14.64
N PHE A 149 11.56 17.72 15.37
CA PHE A 149 11.43 16.33 15.83
C PHE A 149 10.82 15.39 14.79
N LEU A 150 10.40 15.88 13.62
CA LEU A 150 9.66 15.09 12.63
C LEU A 150 10.46 13.87 12.17
N ASN A 151 11.75 14.00 11.91
CA ASN A 151 12.60 12.88 11.51
C ASN A 151 12.60 11.75 12.56
N ASP A 152 12.72 12.11 13.85
CA ASP A 152 12.70 11.16 14.96
C ASP A 152 11.32 10.50 15.15
N LEU A 153 10.23 11.13 14.68
CA LEU A 153 8.91 10.52 14.64
C LEU A 153 8.74 9.57 13.45
N LEU A 154 9.14 9.97 12.25
CA LEU A 154 8.91 9.19 11.03
C LEU A 154 9.64 7.84 11.07
N ILE A 155 10.82 7.78 11.69
CA ILE A 155 11.58 6.53 11.83
C ILE A 155 10.82 5.46 12.64
N LEU A 156 9.92 5.84 13.55
CA LEU A 156 9.10 4.92 14.35
C LEU A 156 8.16 4.05 13.49
N PHE A 157 7.90 4.48 12.26
CA PHE A 157 7.04 3.79 11.29
C PHE A 157 7.82 2.86 10.36
N SER A 158 9.11 2.67 10.58
CA SER A 158 9.96 1.81 9.75
C SER A 158 9.71 0.33 10.04
N ASN A 159 9.63 -0.50 8.99
CA ASN A 159 9.35 -1.94 9.06
C ASN A 159 8.07 -2.26 9.85
N THR A 160 7.03 -1.45 9.65
CA THR A 160 5.70 -1.66 10.26
C THR A 160 4.67 -1.95 9.18
N SER A 161 3.47 -2.38 9.56
CA SER A 161 2.35 -2.36 8.64
C SER A 161 2.01 -0.91 8.27
N TYR A 162 1.65 -0.62 7.03
CA TYR A 162 1.22 0.75 6.68
C TYR A 162 -0.15 1.10 7.24
N VAL A 163 -0.96 0.14 7.65
CA VAL A 163 -2.18 0.38 8.42
C VAL A 163 -1.89 0.13 9.89
N ILE A 164 -2.11 1.15 10.71
CA ILE A 164 -1.68 1.15 12.10
C ILE A 164 -2.83 1.61 13.01
N PRO A 165 -3.24 0.77 13.98
CA PRO A 165 -4.20 1.19 14.99
C PRO A 165 -3.65 2.31 15.86
N ARG A 166 -4.51 3.26 16.25
CA ARG A 166 -4.21 4.35 17.18
C ARG A 166 -3.54 3.85 18.47
N LYS A 167 -4.01 2.73 19.01
CA LYS A 167 -3.44 2.07 20.20
C LYS A 167 -1.98 1.65 19.97
N ARG A 168 -1.66 1.15 18.77
CA ARG A 168 -0.31 0.73 18.40
C ARG A 168 0.63 1.94 18.30
N ILE A 169 0.17 3.04 17.68
CA ILE A 169 0.95 4.29 17.61
C ILE A 169 1.24 4.80 19.03
N LYS A 170 0.23 4.87 19.91
CA LYS A 170 0.41 5.24 21.33
C LYS A 170 1.48 4.40 22.02
N LEU A 171 1.47 3.09 21.80
CA LEU A 171 2.42 2.16 22.41
C LEU A 171 3.85 2.32 21.87
N ILE A 172 4.02 2.59 20.58
CA ILE A 172 5.34 2.83 19.98
C ILE A 172 5.88 4.19 20.44
N TYR A 173 5.05 5.23 20.35
CA TYR A 173 5.41 6.58 20.74
C TYR A 173 5.74 6.71 22.23
N GLY A 174 4.96 6.06 23.11
CA GLY A 174 5.19 6.12 24.56
C GLY A 174 6.54 5.56 25.02
N ARG A 175 7.26 4.80 24.18
CA ARG A 175 8.63 4.34 24.46
C ARG A 175 9.69 5.42 24.25
N VAL A 176 9.38 6.45 23.47
CA VAL A 176 10.30 7.52 23.09
C VAL A 176 9.81 8.91 23.49
N GLU A 177 8.59 9.02 24.03
CA GLU A 177 7.94 10.28 24.39
C GLU A 177 8.82 11.16 25.29
N GLU A 178 9.30 10.62 26.41
CA GLU A 178 10.14 11.39 27.34
C GLU A 178 11.49 11.79 26.72
N ILE A 179 12.10 10.90 25.91
CA ILE A 179 13.33 11.20 25.19
C ILE A 179 13.13 12.38 24.22
N LEU A 180 11.99 12.42 23.53
CA LEU A 180 11.67 13.51 22.60
C LEU A 180 11.36 14.81 23.33
N LYS A 181 10.65 14.77 24.47
CA LYS A 181 10.40 15.97 25.28
C LYS A 181 11.69 16.54 25.84
N ASP A 182 12.62 15.70 26.29
CA ASP A 182 13.92 16.13 26.79
C ASP A 182 14.79 16.73 25.67
N ARG A 183 14.75 16.16 24.47
CA ARG A 183 15.50 16.65 23.30
C ARG A 183 14.93 17.95 22.73
N TYR A 184 13.60 18.12 22.79
CA TYR A 184 12.88 19.24 22.19
C TYR A 184 11.96 19.94 23.19
N PRO A 185 12.51 20.54 24.27
CA PRO A 185 11.71 21.09 25.36
C PRO A 185 10.78 22.23 24.92
N ASP A 186 11.19 23.03 23.93
CA ASP A 186 10.39 24.12 23.38
C ASP A 186 9.15 23.65 22.59
N TYR A 187 9.09 22.35 22.28
CA TYR A 187 8.04 21.73 21.44
C TYR A 187 7.15 20.75 22.21
N ILE A 188 7.23 20.70 23.54
CA ILE A 188 6.42 19.79 24.38
C ILE A 188 4.92 19.80 24.02
N PRO A 189 4.26 20.95 23.77
CA PRO A 189 2.84 20.96 23.38
C PRO A 189 2.55 20.21 22.07
N SER A 190 3.52 20.18 21.15
CA SER A 190 3.43 19.45 19.88
C SER A 190 3.78 17.97 20.01
N LEU A 191 4.34 17.55 21.14
CA LEU A 191 4.74 16.17 21.42
C LEU A 191 3.66 15.36 22.15
N TYR A 192 2.51 15.95 22.50
CA TYR A 192 1.38 15.13 22.92
C TYR A 192 0.86 14.28 21.76
N ILE A 193 0.40 13.06 22.05
CA ILE A 193 -0.02 12.10 21.02
C ILE A 193 -1.07 12.67 20.06
N ASP A 194 -2.04 13.43 20.55
CA ASP A 194 -3.07 14.05 19.72
C ASP A 194 -2.48 15.11 18.78
N SER A 195 -1.53 15.91 19.27
CA SER A 195 -0.79 16.88 18.47
C SER A 195 0.03 16.18 17.39
N ILE A 196 0.74 15.10 17.73
CA ILE A 196 1.54 14.32 16.78
C ILE A 196 0.67 13.74 15.68
N LEU A 197 -0.47 13.14 16.02
CA LEU A 197 -1.36 12.56 15.02
C LEU A 197 -1.91 13.63 14.08
N ASN A 198 -2.29 14.80 14.62
CA ASN A 198 -2.72 15.94 13.81
C ASN A 198 -1.60 16.48 12.91
N ILE A 199 -0.36 16.58 13.41
CA ILE A 199 0.80 17.00 12.63
C ILE A 199 1.05 16.01 11.50
N LEU A 200 1.17 14.72 11.80
CA LEU A 200 1.45 13.68 10.80
C LEU A 200 0.34 13.56 9.74
N TYR A 201 -0.92 13.81 10.13
CA TYR A 201 -2.02 13.92 9.20
C TYR A 201 -1.89 15.18 8.32
N GLY A 202 -1.73 16.35 8.93
CA GLY A 202 -1.68 17.64 8.24
C GLY A 202 -0.52 17.78 7.26
N VAL A 203 0.65 17.20 7.56
CA VAL A 203 1.78 17.19 6.63
C VAL A 203 1.61 16.16 5.49
N GLY A 204 0.56 15.33 5.52
CA GLY A 204 0.24 14.32 4.51
C GLY A 204 0.99 13.01 4.68
N PHE A 205 1.65 12.77 5.82
CA PHE A 205 2.36 11.51 6.09
C PHE A 205 1.40 10.37 6.41
N LEU A 206 0.42 10.63 7.29
CA LEU A 206 -0.66 9.71 7.60
C LEU A 206 -1.95 10.14 6.90
N GLY A 207 -2.74 9.16 6.50
CA GLY A 207 -4.16 9.27 6.24
C GLY A 207 -4.96 8.70 7.41
N ILE A 208 -6.26 8.96 7.39
CA ILE A 208 -7.23 8.44 8.36
C ILE A 208 -8.20 7.51 7.63
N GLU A 209 -8.52 6.38 8.27
CA GLU A 209 -9.56 5.49 7.76
C GLU A 209 -10.90 5.86 8.39
N ARG A 210 -11.88 6.16 7.54
CA ARG A 210 -13.28 6.39 7.92
C ARG A 210 -14.19 5.68 6.93
N ASN A 211 -15.17 4.92 7.45
CA ASN A 211 -16.17 4.23 6.63
C ASN A 211 -15.58 3.29 5.56
N ARG A 212 -14.48 2.60 5.86
CA ARG A 212 -13.69 1.74 4.96
C ARG A 212 -13.09 2.48 3.76
N SER A 213 -12.80 3.76 3.95
CA SER A 213 -12.10 4.59 2.99
C SER A 213 -10.99 5.34 3.69
N THR A 214 -9.82 5.34 3.08
CA THR A 214 -8.69 6.13 3.55
C THR A 214 -8.73 7.50 2.91
N PHE A 215 -8.58 8.53 3.74
CA PHE A 215 -8.51 9.92 3.33
C PHE A 215 -7.19 10.52 3.78
N TYR A 216 -6.50 11.18 2.86
CA TYR A 216 -5.34 12.02 3.18
C TYR A 216 -5.76 13.49 3.30
N TYR A 217 -4.90 14.31 3.90
CA TYR A 217 -5.23 15.71 4.18
C TYR A 217 -5.63 16.52 2.92
N TYR A 218 -5.03 16.21 1.76
CA TYR A 218 -5.38 16.89 0.50
C TYR A 218 -6.77 16.51 -0.05
N GLU A 219 -7.37 15.40 0.41
CA GLU A 219 -8.74 14.98 0.09
C GLU A 219 -9.75 15.44 1.14
N ASN A 220 -9.33 15.44 2.41
CA ASN A 220 -10.19 15.73 3.55
C ASN A 220 -9.46 16.64 4.55
N PRO A 221 -9.34 17.95 4.28
CA PRO A 221 -8.66 18.85 5.18
C PRO A 221 -9.42 18.95 6.51
N GLY A 222 -8.69 18.91 7.62
CA GLY A 222 -9.28 18.93 8.95
C GLY A 222 -8.33 18.40 10.02
N THR A 223 -8.91 17.97 11.14
CA THR A 223 -8.18 17.43 12.29
C THR A 223 -8.53 15.96 12.52
N VAL A 224 -7.58 15.23 13.10
CA VAL A 224 -7.79 13.88 13.61
C VAL A 224 -8.79 13.92 14.77
N GLU A 225 -9.82 13.10 14.69
CA GLU A 225 -10.84 12.94 15.71
C GLU A 225 -10.47 11.84 16.71
N VAL A 226 -11.05 11.89 17.91
CA VAL A 226 -10.85 10.85 18.94
C VAL A 226 -11.44 9.50 18.48
N SER A 227 -12.46 9.55 17.62
CA SER A 227 -13.11 8.40 16.96
C SER A 227 -12.24 7.73 15.90
N ASP A 228 -11.20 8.39 15.38
CA ASP A 228 -10.33 7.83 14.34
C ASP A 228 -9.44 6.73 14.94
N LYS A 229 -9.72 5.49 14.54
CA LYS A 229 -9.08 4.29 15.12
C LYS A 229 -7.86 3.82 14.34
N PHE A 230 -7.79 4.10 13.04
CA PHE A 230 -6.76 3.57 12.16
C PHE A 230 -6.15 4.68 11.33
N PHE A 231 -4.83 4.62 11.22
CA PHE A 231 -4.02 5.53 10.42
C PHE A 231 -3.31 4.75 9.34
N VAL A 232 -3.16 5.38 8.18
CA VAL A 232 -2.60 4.74 7.00
C VAL A 232 -1.38 5.54 6.53
N ILE A 233 -0.19 4.95 6.53
CA ILE A 233 1.00 5.60 5.96
C ILE A 233 0.74 5.85 4.48
N HIS A 234 0.94 7.08 4.03
CA HIS A 234 0.75 7.45 2.63
C HIS A 234 1.67 6.62 1.71
N PRO A 235 1.19 6.08 0.57
CA PRO A 235 1.97 5.19 -0.30
C PRO A 235 3.31 5.77 -0.77
N ALA A 236 3.37 7.10 -0.94
CA ALA A 236 4.59 7.84 -1.25
C ALA A 236 5.77 7.56 -0.30
N PHE A 237 5.54 7.16 0.97
CA PHE A 237 6.60 6.96 1.96
C PHE A 237 6.85 5.49 2.32
N ARG A 238 5.99 4.57 1.87
CA ARG A 238 6.00 3.16 2.29
C ARG A 238 7.29 2.44 1.93
N TYR A 239 7.82 2.69 0.73
CA TYR A 239 9.03 2.03 0.26
C TYR A 239 10.27 2.50 1.03
N ALA A 240 10.41 3.80 1.30
CA ALA A 240 11.49 4.33 2.14
C ALA A 240 11.48 3.75 3.56
N LEU A 241 10.28 3.53 4.12
CA LEU A 241 10.10 2.99 5.45
C LEU A 241 10.08 1.46 5.50
N LYS A 242 10.12 0.77 4.35
CA LYS A 242 9.91 -0.69 4.26
C LYS A 242 8.59 -1.14 4.90
N SER A 243 7.56 -0.31 4.76
CA SER A 243 6.21 -0.51 5.31
C SER A 243 5.24 -0.70 4.16
N THR A 244 5.45 -1.74 3.35
CA THR A 244 4.72 -1.99 2.09
C THR A 244 3.55 -2.96 2.21
N SER A 245 3.35 -3.58 3.38
CA SER A 245 2.22 -4.48 3.71
C SER A 245 1.27 -3.82 4.71
N SER A 246 -0.04 -4.04 4.56
CA SER A 246 -1.10 -3.53 5.46
C SER A 246 -1.17 -4.32 6.76
N VAL A 247 -0.61 -5.52 6.74
CA VAL A 247 -0.51 -6.44 7.87
C VAL A 247 0.96 -6.61 8.23
N ASN A 248 1.22 -7.12 9.43
CA ASN A 248 2.58 -7.42 9.84
C ASN A 248 2.71 -8.94 9.99
N ILE A 249 2.58 -9.62 8.86
CA ILE A 249 2.71 -11.07 8.70
C ILE A 249 3.52 -11.33 7.43
N GLN A 250 4.17 -12.49 7.36
CA GLN A 250 4.84 -12.88 6.12
C GLN A 250 3.79 -13.18 5.06
N PRO A 251 3.91 -12.65 3.82
CA PRO A 251 3.06 -13.04 2.72
C PRO A 251 3.08 -14.55 2.51
N TYR A 252 1.99 -15.09 2.00
CA TYR A 252 2.01 -16.45 1.51
C TYR A 252 2.88 -16.50 0.25
N HIS A 253 3.81 -17.43 0.23
CA HIS A 253 4.60 -17.72 -0.95
C HIS A 253 4.30 -19.16 -1.35
N SER A 254 3.75 -19.38 -2.55
CA SER A 254 3.92 -20.69 -3.18
C SER A 254 5.41 -20.92 -3.30
N ASP A 255 5.89 -21.99 -2.69
CA ASP A 255 7.29 -22.38 -2.76
C ASP A 255 7.64 -22.95 -4.16
N SER A 256 6.96 -22.50 -5.22
CA SER A 256 7.05 -22.98 -6.60
C SER A 256 8.36 -22.55 -7.28
N ASP A 257 8.83 -21.32 -7.04
CA ASP A 257 10.04 -20.76 -7.70
C ASP A 257 11.35 -21.16 -7.01
N VAL A 258 11.41 -21.26 -5.68
CA VAL A 258 12.63 -21.65 -4.94
C VAL A 258 12.94 -23.15 -5.13
N ARG A 259 11.95 -23.94 -5.56
CA ARG A 259 12.06 -25.41 -5.64
C ARG A 259 12.40 -25.99 -6.99
N GLN A 260 12.28 -25.27 -8.10
CA GLN A 260 12.85 -25.83 -9.35
C GLN A 260 14.35 -26.06 -9.15
N GLN A 261 15.09 -25.07 -8.63
CA GLN A 261 16.53 -25.22 -8.38
C GLN A 261 16.88 -26.20 -7.24
N SER A 262 16.09 -26.23 -6.15
CA SER A 262 16.36 -27.14 -5.01
C SER A 262 15.92 -28.59 -5.27
N ARG A 263 14.90 -28.85 -6.10
CA ARG A 263 14.55 -30.21 -6.57
C ARG A 263 15.67 -30.79 -7.41
N TYR A 264 16.24 -30.05 -8.37
CA TYR A 264 17.37 -30.55 -9.16
C TYR A 264 18.54 -30.98 -8.27
N LEU A 265 18.90 -30.19 -7.25
CA LEU A 265 20.01 -30.50 -6.34
C LEU A 265 19.70 -31.69 -5.40
N SER A 266 18.47 -31.80 -4.91
CA SER A 266 18.05 -32.91 -4.02
C SER A 266 17.79 -34.23 -4.76
N GLU A 267 17.37 -34.17 -6.03
CA GLU A 267 17.17 -35.33 -6.91
C GLU A 267 18.50 -35.92 -7.38
N ILE A 268 19.48 -35.06 -7.70
CA ILE A 268 20.87 -35.47 -8.02
C ILE A 268 21.52 -36.18 -6.82
N THR A 269 21.31 -35.67 -5.60
CA THR A 269 21.93 -36.24 -4.39
C THR A 269 21.24 -37.50 -3.89
N ARG A 270 19.93 -37.69 -4.12
CA ARG A 270 19.16 -38.83 -3.57
C ARG A 270 18.97 -40.01 -4.53
N ARG A 271 19.33 -39.91 -5.82
CA ARG A 271 19.12 -40.97 -6.84
C ARG A 271 17.70 -41.58 -6.80
N ARG A 272 16.66 -40.77 -6.57
CA ARG A 272 15.25 -41.22 -6.60
C ARG A 272 14.56 -40.66 -7.84
N SER A 273 13.75 -41.48 -8.50
CA SER A 273 12.95 -41.07 -9.66
C SER A 273 11.80 -40.14 -9.22
N PRO A 274 11.57 -39.00 -9.91
CA PRO A 274 10.50 -38.03 -9.58
C PRO A 274 9.09 -38.64 -9.67
N VAL A 275 8.92 -39.74 -10.40
CA VAL A 275 7.64 -40.45 -10.56
C VAL A 275 7.14 -41.07 -9.24
N ARG A 276 8.03 -41.27 -8.25
CA ARG A 276 7.70 -42.01 -7.02
C ARG A 276 6.88 -41.20 -5.99
N ASN A 277 6.81 -39.87 -6.13
CA ASN A 277 6.12 -38.98 -5.18
C ASN A 277 4.81 -38.37 -5.71
N THR A 278 4.41 -38.74 -6.92
CA THR A 278 3.11 -38.37 -7.49
C THR A 278 2.12 -39.52 -7.31
N PHE A 279 0.92 -39.24 -6.84
CA PHE A 279 -0.14 -40.26 -6.67
C PHE A 279 -1.38 -39.92 -7.47
N GLU A 280 -2.18 -40.94 -7.80
CA GLU A 280 -3.48 -40.76 -8.43
C GLU A 280 -4.50 -40.24 -7.42
N ARG A 281 -5.30 -39.28 -7.87
CA ARG A 281 -6.26 -38.56 -7.02
C ARG A 281 -7.30 -39.51 -6.43
N SER A 282 -7.37 -39.62 -5.10
CA SER A 282 -8.42 -40.38 -4.40
C SER A 282 -9.72 -39.58 -4.31
N ARG A 283 -10.88 -40.26 -4.37
CA ARG A 283 -12.20 -39.62 -4.18
C ARG A 283 -12.35 -39.00 -2.79
N SER A 284 -11.73 -39.60 -1.78
CA SER A 284 -11.75 -39.11 -0.39
C SER A 284 -10.95 -37.82 -0.25
N GLY A 285 -9.68 -37.81 -0.69
CA GLY A 285 -8.81 -36.64 -0.60
C GLY A 285 -9.32 -35.45 -1.42
N SER A 286 -9.95 -35.72 -2.55
CA SER A 286 -10.62 -34.69 -3.35
C SER A 286 -11.74 -33.97 -2.57
N LYS A 287 -12.51 -34.72 -1.79
CA LYS A 287 -13.61 -34.18 -0.99
C LYS A 287 -13.07 -33.34 0.16
N GLU A 288 -12.00 -33.79 0.82
CA GLU A 288 -11.37 -33.05 1.91
C GLU A 288 -10.74 -31.74 1.42
N LEU A 289 -10.01 -31.75 0.31
CA LEU A 289 -9.48 -30.51 -0.30
C LEU A 289 -10.59 -29.55 -0.70
N THR A 290 -11.66 -30.03 -1.33
CA THR A 290 -12.82 -29.20 -1.67
C THR A 290 -13.46 -28.59 -0.42
N ARG A 291 -13.59 -29.37 0.65
CA ARG A 291 -14.15 -28.90 1.93
C ARG A 291 -13.26 -27.79 2.51
N TRP A 292 -11.95 -27.96 2.45
CA TRP A 292 -10.97 -27.00 2.97
C TRP A 292 -10.95 -25.69 2.18
N ILE A 293 -10.94 -25.74 0.85
CA ILE A 293 -11.09 -24.56 -0.03
C ILE A 293 -12.40 -23.81 0.29
N ARG A 294 -13.50 -24.53 0.51
CA ARG A 294 -14.77 -23.92 0.91
C ARG A 294 -14.66 -23.19 2.26
N ARG A 295 -13.87 -23.70 3.21
CA ARG A 295 -13.64 -23.01 4.50
C ARG A 295 -12.83 -21.72 4.34
N PHE A 296 -11.83 -21.69 3.46
CA PHE A 296 -11.12 -20.44 3.12
C PHE A 296 -12.08 -19.36 2.58
N ASN A 297 -12.98 -19.75 1.68
CA ASN A 297 -14.00 -18.84 1.15
C ASN A 297 -14.97 -18.34 2.24
N GLN A 298 -15.36 -19.21 3.19
CA GLN A 298 -16.19 -18.81 4.33
C GLN A 298 -15.46 -17.88 5.31
N LEU A 299 -14.16 -18.10 5.53
CA LEU A 299 -13.31 -17.21 6.32
C LEU A 299 -13.26 -15.82 5.67
N LEU A 300 -13.08 -15.75 4.35
CA LEU A 300 -13.07 -14.48 3.62
C LEU A 300 -14.41 -13.72 3.78
N VAL A 301 -15.54 -14.41 3.69
CA VAL A 301 -16.87 -13.81 3.93
C VAL A 301 -16.98 -13.26 5.36
N SER A 302 -16.49 -14.02 6.34
CA SER A 302 -16.56 -13.64 7.75
C SER A 302 -15.65 -12.44 8.06
N LEU A 303 -14.45 -12.39 7.46
CA LEU A 303 -13.54 -11.25 7.54
C LEU A 303 -14.18 -9.97 6.95
N LYS A 304 -14.88 -10.07 5.80
CA LYS A 304 -15.62 -8.94 5.21
C LYS A 304 -16.72 -8.39 6.13
N ALA A 305 -17.26 -9.22 7.02
CA ALA A 305 -18.29 -8.83 7.98
C ALA A 305 -17.71 -8.16 9.25
N VAL A 306 -16.40 -8.24 9.50
CA VAL A 306 -15.75 -7.55 10.62
C VAL A 306 -15.76 -6.05 10.34
N ARG A 307 -16.47 -5.28 11.16
CA ARG A 307 -16.64 -3.83 10.97
C ARG A 307 -15.35 -3.08 11.24
N GLU A 308 -14.58 -3.55 12.22
CA GLU A 308 -13.34 -2.95 12.70
C GLU A 308 -12.14 -3.21 11.78
N LEU A 309 -12.28 -4.03 10.73
CA LEU A 309 -11.17 -4.38 9.85
C LEU A 309 -11.04 -3.32 8.74
N PRO A 310 -9.87 -2.64 8.61
CA PRO A 310 -9.64 -1.66 7.57
C PRO A 310 -9.73 -2.26 6.16
N SER A 311 -10.13 -1.45 5.18
CA SER A 311 -10.30 -1.85 3.77
C SER A 311 -9.04 -2.46 3.17
N GLU A 312 -7.89 -1.87 3.44
CA GLU A 312 -6.59 -2.26 2.90
C GLU A 312 -6.14 -3.60 3.49
N VAL A 313 -6.32 -3.76 4.81
CA VAL A 313 -6.07 -5.01 5.52
C VAL A 313 -6.94 -6.13 4.95
N LEU A 314 -8.24 -5.86 4.78
CA LEU A 314 -9.18 -6.82 4.18
C LEU A 314 -8.82 -7.16 2.72
N SER A 315 -8.39 -6.17 1.94
CA SER A 315 -8.00 -6.37 0.54
C SER A 315 -6.76 -7.26 0.43
N GLU A 316 -5.72 -7.00 1.21
CA GLU A 316 -4.49 -7.77 1.19
C GLU A 316 -4.70 -9.19 1.70
N ILE A 317 -5.35 -9.35 2.87
CA ILE A 317 -5.69 -10.68 3.39
C ILE A 317 -6.56 -11.44 2.37
N GLY A 318 -7.51 -10.75 1.73
CA GLY A 318 -8.37 -11.34 0.74
C GLY A 318 -7.60 -11.87 -0.48
N GLN A 319 -6.63 -11.10 -0.98
CA GLN A 319 -5.77 -11.53 -2.08
C GLN A 319 -4.96 -12.77 -1.71
N GLU A 320 -4.30 -12.76 -0.55
CA GLU A 320 -3.49 -13.88 -0.06
C GLU A 320 -4.33 -15.15 0.14
N LEU A 321 -5.52 -15.03 0.76
CA LEU A 321 -6.42 -16.17 0.94
C LEU A 321 -6.95 -16.71 -0.40
N SER A 322 -7.21 -15.83 -1.38
CA SER A 322 -7.59 -16.24 -2.72
C SER A 322 -6.45 -16.93 -3.47
N GLU A 323 -5.22 -16.46 -3.33
CA GLU A 323 -4.03 -17.11 -3.90
C GLU A 323 -3.81 -18.52 -3.34
N ILE A 324 -3.90 -18.66 -2.01
CA ILE A 324 -3.88 -19.96 -1.34
C ILE A 324 -4.96 -20.88 -1.92
N ALA A 325 -6.21 -20.40 -2.02
CA ALA A 325 -7.32 -21.20 -2.56
C ALA A 325 -7.08 -21.63 -4.02
N SER A 326 -6.67 -20.70 -4.88
CA SER A 326 -6.39 -20.96 -6.29
C SER A 326 -5.26 -21.97 -6.49
N GLU A 327 -4.23 -21.96 -5.65
CA GLU A 327 -3.18 -22.98 -5.72
C GLU A 327 -3.68 -24.39 -5.42
N PHE A 328 -4.54 -24.53 -4.40
CA PHE A 328 -5.15 -25.83 -4.12
C PHE A 328 -6.13 -26.26 -5.21
N GLU A 329 -6.84 -25.32 -5.85
CA GLU A 329 -7.66 -25.59 -7.03
C GLU A 329 -6.82 -26.10 -8.20
N MET A 330 -5.69 -25.45 -8.50
CA MET A 330 -4.75 -25.91 -9.54
C MET A 330 -4.20 -27.31 -9.25
N LEU A 331 -3.87 -27.60 -7.98
CA LEU A 331 -3.47 -28.96 -7.58
C LEU A 331 -4.61 -29.96 -7.77
N MET A 332 -5.86 -29.59 -7.53
CA MET A 332 -7.01 -30.46 -7.78
C MET A 332 -7.25 -30.74 -9.27
N ASP A 333 -6.99 -29.77 -10.14
CA ASP A 333 -7.17 -29.94 -11.60
C ASP A 333 -6.11 -30.86 -12.22
N SER A 334 -5.01 -31.09 -11.52
CA SER A 334 -3.99 -32.06 -11.92
C SER A 334 -4.49 -33.52 -11.77
N LYS A 335 -4.20 -34.38 -12.77
CA LYS A 335 -4.52 -35.82 -12.70
C LYS A 335 -3.72 -36.55 -11.62
N ARG A 336 -2.53 -36.04 -11.30
CA ARG A 336 -1.62 -36.57 -10.29
C ARG A 336 -1.16 -35.45 -9.40
N ILE A 337 -1.29 -35.66 -8.10
CA ILE A 337 -0.89 -34.69 -7.09
C ILE A 337 0.50 -35.06 -6.61
N ASP A 338 1.40 -34.08 -6.59
CA ASP A 338 2.72 -34.22 -5.97
C ASP A 338 2.57 -34.08 -4.44
N ARG A 339 2.95 -35.12 -3.72
CA ARG A 339 2.83 -35.19 -2.25
C ARG A 339 3.64 -34.12 -1.55
N ASP A 340 4.87 -33.87 -2.00
CA ASP A 340 5.73 -32.88 -1.38
C ASP A 340 5.14 -31.49 -1.60
N GLN A 341 4.71 -31.19 -2.83
CA GLN A 341 4.07 -29.91 -3.14
C GLN A 341 2.83 -29.66 -2.28
N LEU A 342 1.95 -30.66 -2.17
CA LEU A 342 0.75 -30.57 -1.34
C LEU A 342 1.11 -30.30 0.12
N GLN A 343 2.11 -31.00 0.67
CA GLN A 343 2.54 -30.80 2.06
C GLN A 343 3.00 -29.38 2.33
N LEU A 344 3.75 -28.81 1.38
CA LEU A 344 4.36 -27.51 1.52
C LEU A 344 3.34 -26.40 1.44
N ASN A 345 2.42 -26.49 0.48
CA ASN A 345 1.31 -25.56 0.38
C ASN A 345 0.48 -25.61 1.68
N ILE A 346 0.23 -26.81 2.24
CA ILE A 346 -0.46 -26.95 3.54
C ILE A 346 0.32 -26.29 4.68
N VAL A 347 1.64 -26.54 4.78
CA VAL A 347 2.49 -25.90 5.80
C VAL A 347 2.49 -24.39 5.66
N GLY A 348 2.62 -23.87 4.43
CA GLY A 348 2.60 -22.44 4.14
C GLY A 348 1.28 -21.80 4.52
N ALA A 349 0.16 -22.40 4.11
CA ALA A 349 -1.18 -21.92 4.45
C ALA A 349 -1.41 -21.92 5.97
N ASN A 350 -1.03 -22.97 6.69
CA ASN A 350 -1.16 -23.02 8.14
C ASN A 350 -0.32 -21.95 8.84
N ARG A 351 0.92 -21.72 8.39
CA ARG A 351 1.78 -20.67 8.93
C ARG A 351 1.14 -19.31 8.73
N TYR A 352 0.70 -19.02 7.51
CA TYR A 352 0.01 -17.76 7.20
C TYR A 352 -1.23 -17.56 8.08
N LEU A 353 -2.07 -18.59 8.25
CA LEU A 353 -3.27 -18.52 9.09
C LEU A 353 -2.97 -18.27 10.58
N LEU A 354 -1.92 -18.90 11.12
CA LEU A 354 -1.47 -18.68 12.50
C LEU A 354 -0.98 -17.24 12.71
N ASP A 355 -0.15 -16.74 11.79
CA ASP A 355 0.37 -15.38 11.81
C ASP A 355 -0.78 -14.37 11.66
N LEU A 356 -1.73 -14.65 10.75
CA LEU A 356 -2.94 -13.87 10.53
C LEU A 356 -3.78 -13.77 11.81
N SER A 357 -4.11 -14.89 12.46
CA SER A 357 -4.89 -14.88 13.70
C SER A 357 -4.21 -14.01 14.77
N THR A 358 -2.90 -14.21 14.95
CA THR A 358 -2.09 -13.46 15.93
C THR A 358 -2.07 -11.98 15.60
N ASN A 359 -1.93 -11.62 14.33
CA ASN A 359 -1.92 -10.23 13.88
C ASN A 359 -3.28 -9.54 14.09
N LEU A 360 -4.38 -10.24 13.76
CA LEU A 360 -5.72 -9.71 13.92
C LEU A 360 -6.08 -9.45 15.39
N GLU A 361 -5.69 -10.35 16.28
CA GLU A 361 -5.90 -10.22 17.72
C GLU A 361 -5.03 -9.11 18.33
N ASN A 362 -3.74 -9.06 18.00
CA ASN A 362 -2.80 -8.06 18.54
C ASN A 362 -3.16 -6.61 18.13
N ASN A 363 -3.73 -6.43 16.94
CA ASN A 363 -4.20 -5.13 16.47
C ASN A 363 -5.64 -4.82 16.94
N GLY A 364 -6.29 -5.76 17.65
CA GLY A 364 -7.64 -5.61 18.17
C GLY A 364 -8.73 -5.59 17.11
N TYR A 365 -8.47 -6.16 15.93
CA TYR A 365 -9.47 -6.30 14.87
C TYR A 365 -10.50 -7.37 15.22
N ILE A 366 -10.09 -8.43 15.91
CA ILE A 366 -10.96 -9.52 16.38
C ILE A 366 -10.62 -9.90 17.83
N ASN A 367 -11.52 -10.65 18.47
CA ASN A 367 -11.31 -11.30 19.77
C ASN A 367 -10.97 -12.79 19.56
N ILE A 368 -10.19 -13.39 20.47
CA ILE A 368 -9.84 -14.83 20.47
C ILE A 368 -11.05 -15.78 20.39
N ASN A 369 -12.21 -15.34 20.89
CA ASN A 369 -13.48 -16.08 20.85
C ASN A 369 -14.40 -15.68 19.68
N SER A 370 -13.89 -14.92 18.71
CA SER A 370 -14.66 -14.53 17.54
C SER A 370 -14.90 -15.71 16.59
N THR A 371 -15.94 -15.60 15.76
CA THR A 371 -16.21 -16.55 14.66
C THR A 371 -15.00 -16.70 13.72
N VAL A 372 -14.30 -15.59 13.44
CA VAL A 372 -13.09 -15.59 12.60
C VAL A 372 -11.97 -16.40 13.27
N SER A 373 -11.68 -16.18 14.56
CA SER A 373 -10.67 -16.96 15.28
C SER A 373 -11.03 -18.45 15.33
N TYR A 374 -12.32 -18.80 15.49
CA TYR A 374 -12.78 -20.19 15.41
C TYR A 374 -12.55 -20.80 14.02
N GLN A 375 -12.96 -20.11 12.96
CA GLN A 375 -12.79 -20.59 11.59
C GLN A 375 -11.32 -20.79 11.22
N ILE A 376 -10.42 -19.89 11.65
CA ILE A 376 -8.98 -20.05 11.43
C ILE A 376 -8.48 -21.35 12.11
N ARG A 377 -8.87 -21.59 13.37
CA ARG A 377 -8.50 -22.83 14.08
C ARG A 377 -9.04 -24.08 13.39
N GLU A 378 -10.31 -24.06 12.98
CA GLU A 378 -10.94 -25.17 12.27
C GLU A 378 -10.20 -25.50 10.95
N ILE A 379 -9.82 -24.48 10.17
CA ILE A 379 -9.07 -24.66 8.93
C ILE A 379 -7.70 -25.30 9.21
N ILE A 380 -7.00 -24.86 10.25
CA ILE A 380 -5.70 -25.43 10.62
C ILE A 380 -5.86 -26.89 11.09
N GLU A 381 -6.89 -27.22 11.87
CA GLU A 381 -7.16 -28.59 12.33
C GLU A 381 -7.46 -29.53 11.15
N MET A 382 -8.29 -29.10 10.20
CA MET A 382 -8.63 -29.87 8.99
C MET A 382 -7.41 -30.21 8.12
N SER A 383 -6.32 -29.45 8.22
CA SER A 383 -5.09 -29.76 7.50
C SER A 383 -4.45 -31.09 7.94
N GLY A 384 -4.71 -31.52 9.17
CA GLY A 384 -4.33 -32.84 9.69
C GLY A 384 -5.07 -33.95 8.97
N ASP A 385 -6.40 -33.84 8.85
CA ASP A 385 -7.24 -34.81 8.14
C ASP A 385 -6.82 -34.96 6.67
N ILE A 386 -6.49 -33.84 6.01
CA ILE A 386 -5.98 -33.85 4.62
C ILE A 386 -4.67 -34.62 4.55
N ARG A 387 -3.73 -34.35 5.46
CA ARG A 387 -2.48 -35.12 5.50
C ARG A 387 -2.78 -36.59 5.72
N ASP A 388 -3.65 -36.95 6.64
CA ASP A 388 -3.90 -38.36 6.91
C ASP A 388 -4.51 -39.10 5.71
N VAL A 389 -5.46 -38.48 5.01
CA VAL A 389 -6.09 -39.05 3.80
C VAL A 389 -5.13 -39.14 2.61
N PHE A 390 -4.11 -38.29 2.52
CA PHE A 390 -3.11 -38.37 1.45
C PHE A 390 -1.85 -39.15 1.83
N TYR A 391 -1.65 -39.44 3.12
CA TYR A 391 -0.42 -40.09 3.64
C TYR A 391 -0.64 -41.53 4.10
N TYR A 392 -1.86 -41.91 4.52
CA TYR A 392 -2.18 -43.25 5.06
C TYR A 392 -3.13 -44.08 4.19
N ASP A 393 -3.84 -43.50 3.23
CA ASP A 393 -4.82 -44.21 2.37
C ASP A 393 -4.20 -44.88 1.11
N TRP A 394 -2.86 -44.97 1.01
CA TRP A 394 -2.17 -45.60 -0.14
C TRP A 394 -0.92 -46.40 0.24
#